data_AF-A0A9N8M4M4-F1
#
_entry.id   AF-A0A9N8M4M4-F1
#
_cell.length_a   1.000
_cell.length_b   1.000
_cell.length_c   1.000
_cell.angle_alpha   90.00
_cell.angle_beta   90.00
_cell.angle_gamma   90.00
#
_symmetry.space_group_name_H-M   'P 1'
#
loop_
_entity.id
_entity.type
_entity.pdbx_description
1 polymer ?
#
loop_
_entity_poly.entity_id
_entity_poly.type
_entity_poly.pdbx_seq_one_letter_code
_entity_poly.pdbx_strand_id
1 'polypeptide(L)'
;MASLESQLASSTSSGPAVAAFELHSDSVMTVARARGVNLSQICLLDPKAPHALTFRDFQRSKPQEGQDVQGDVDGPFDWFLFGGILGDDPPRDRTASLRELGFPHRHLGGVQMTTDTALGVTKRVVEDGFRLGLPDTQADEEAALEKTGESTRPMLTWVNQPELKFGAGESVEMPFRYMAEPTQEGAAGAPSLRPLMPPGMRDLIRKDLDRSFEF
;
A
#
# COMPACT_ATOMS: atom_id res chain seq x y z
N MET A 1 20.79 0.76 -26.61
CA MET A 1 20.12 0.30 -25.37
C MET A 1 18.68 0.80 -25.42
N ALA A 2 17.69 -0.06 -25.19
CA ALA A 2 16.30 0.40 -25.03
C ALA A 2 16.18 1.18 -23.72
N SER A 3 15.39 2.26 -23.68
CA SER A 3 15.09 2.94 -22.41
C SER A 3 14.30 2.01 -21.50
N LEU A 4 14.41 2.19 -20.19
CA LEU A 4 13.66 1.39 -19.20
C LEU A 4 12.15 1.50 -19.46
N GLU A 5 11.67 2.68 -19.85
CA GLU A 5 10.28 2.92 -20.28
C GLU A 5 9.89 2.06 -21.47
N SER A 6 10.74 1.97 -22.50
CA SER A 6 10.50 1.12 -23.67
C SER A 6 10.45 -0.36 -23.30
N GLN A 7 11.29 -0.81 -22.36
CA GLN A 7 11.27 -2.20 -21.89
C GLN A 7 10.00 -2.51 -21.10
N LEU A 8 9.58 -1.63 -20.20
CA LEU A 8 8.36 -1.77 -19.41
C LEU A 8 7.11 -1.72 -20.29
N ALA A 9 7.04 -0.77 -21.23
CA ALA A 9 5.95 -0.69 -22.19
C ALA A 9 5.85 -1.96 -23.06
N SER A 10 6.98 -2.55 -23.47
CA SER A 10 7.00 -3.79 -24.26
C SER A 10 6.56 -5.04 -23.49
N SER A 11 6.53 -4.99 -22.16
CA SER A 11 6.10 -6.10 -21.30
C SER A 11 4.57 -6.17 -21.09
N THR A 12 3.83 -5.22 -21.67
CA THR A 12 2.36 -5.18 -21.60
C THR A 12 1.74 -6.23 -22.53
N SER A 13 1.62 -7.45 -22.01
CA SER A 13 0.82 -8.51 -22.66
C SER A 13 -0.69 -8.20 -22.57
N SER A 14 -1.50 -8.94 -23.35
CA SER A 14 -2.94 -8.80 -23.61
C SER A 14 -3.89 -8.95 -22.40
N GLY A 15 -3.61 -8.27 -21.29
CA GLY A 15 -4.39 -8.27 -20.05
C GLY A 15 -5.33 -7.07 -19.92
N PRO A 16 -6.01 -6.93 -18.76
CA PRO A 16 -6.82 -5.75 -18.44
C PRO A 16 -5.99 -4.47 -18.48
N ALA A 17 -6.66 -3.33 -18.66
CA ALA A 17 -6.02 -2.02 -18.76
C ALA A 17 -5.03 -1.78 -17.60
N VAL A 18 -3.76 -1.56 -17.95
CA VAL A 18 -2.69 -1.27 -16.98
C VAL A 18 -2.76 0.22 -16.63
N ALA A 19 -2.44 0.57 -15.38
CA ALA A 19 -2.35 1.98 -14.98
C ALA A 19 -1.25 2.69 -15.79
N ALA A 20 -1.48 3.97 -16.11
CA ALA A 20 -0.45 4.82 -16.70
C ALA A 20 0.70 4.98 -15.71
N PHE A 21 1.93 4.98 -16.20
CA PHE A 21 3.14 5.18 -15.39
C PHE A 21 4.09 6.15 -16.08
N GLU A 22 4.95 6.78 -15.28
CA GLU A 22 6.03 7.63 -15.74
C GLU A 22 7.29 7.32 -14.94
N LEU A 23 8.45 7.47 -15.56
CA LEU A 23 9.75 7.30 -14.90
C LEU A 23 10.49 8.63 -14.90
N HIS A 24 11.03 8.99 -13.74
CA HIS A 24 11.72 10.26 -13.54
C HIS A 24 13.09 10.01 -12.91
N SER A 25 14.14 10.65 -13.45
CA SER A 25 15.45 10.74 -12.77
C SER A 25 15.52 11.91 -11.79
N ASP A 26 14.64 12.89 -11.96
CA ASP A 26 14.52 14.04 -11.09
C ASP A 26 13.97 13.66 -9.71
N SER A 27 14.33 14.44 -8.69
CA SER A 27 13.79 14.25 -7.35
C SER A 27 12.27 14.46 -7.32
N VAL A 28 11.58 13.81 -6.38
CA VAL A 28 10.14 13.99 -6.16
C VAL A 28 9.77 15.47 -5.97
N MET A 29 10.64 16.26 -5.35
CA MET A 29 10.43 17.70 -5.14
C MET A 29 10.47 18.49 -6.45
N THR A 30 11.38 18.14 -7.34
CA THR A 30 11.48 18.74 -8.68
C THR A 30 10.22 18.41 -9.49
N VAL A 31 9.79 17.14 -9.47
CA VAL A 31 8.60 16.66 -10.19
C VAL A 31 7.33 17.35 -9.65
N ALA A 32 7.17 17.42 -8.32
CA ALA A 32 6.03 18.08 -7.69
C ALA A 32 5.96 19.57 -8.07
N ARG A 33 7.09 20.29 -8.00
CA ARG A 33 7.16 21.70 -8.41
C ARG A 33 6.81 21.91 -9.88
N ALA A 34 7.36 21.09 -10.77
CA ALA A 34 7.08 21.17 -12.20
C ALA A 34 5.60 20.96 -12.53
N ARG A 35 4.90 20.17 -11.70
CA ARG A 35 3.46 19.90 -11.81
C ARG A 35 2.59 20.90 -11.04
N GLY A 36 3.18 21.87 -10.33
CA GLY A 36 2.45 22.82 -9.49
C GLY A 36 1.75 22.16 -8.29
N VAL A 37 2.25 21.01 -7.84
CA VAL A 37 1.70 20.27 -6.69
C VAL A 37 2.38 20.77 -5.41
N ASN A 38 1.58 21.21 -4.43
CA ASN A 38 2.10 21.64 -3.14
C ASN A 38 2.42 20.43 -2.25
N LEU A 39 3.39 20.58 -1.35
CA LEU A 39 3.76 19.56 -0.37
C LEU A 39 2.58 19.06 0.46
N SER A 40 1.68 19.97 0.87
CA SER A 40 0.48 19.63 1.65
C SER A 40 -0.51 18.73 0.90
N GLN A 41 -0.39 18.59 -0.42
CA GLN A 41 -1.23 17.70 -1.22
C GLN A 41 -0.63 16.30 -1.39
N ILE A 42 0.59 16.08 -0.89
CA ILE A 42 1.34 14.83 -1.04
C ILE A 42 1.49 14.17 0.33
N CYS A 43 0.77 13.08 0.56
CA CYS A 43 0.91 12.27 1.76
C CYS A 43 2.05 11.27 1.62
N LEU A 44 3.04 11.35 2.50
CA LEU A 44 4.06 10.32 2.65
C LEU A 44 3.53 9.15 3.48
N LEU A 45 3.58 7.93 2.94
CA LEU A 45 3.25 6.72 3.68
C LEU A 45 4.48 6.29 4.49
N ASP A 46 4.39 6.40 5.81
CA ASP A 46 5.46 6.16 6.76
C ASP A 46 4.96 5.33 7.95
N PRO A 47 5.52 4.14 8.23
CA PRO A 47 5.19 3.36 9.42
C PRO A 47 5.36 4.09 10.75
N LYS A 48 6.19 5.15 10.79
CA LYS A 48 6.44 5.97 11.98
C LYS A 48 5.53 7.20 12.08
N ALA A 49 4.63 7.41 11.13
CA ALA A 49 3.65 8.49 11.22
C ALA A 49 2.75 8.30 12.46
N PRO A 50 2.31 9.39 13.11
CA PRO A 50 1.49 9.32 14.31
C PRO A 50 0.01 9.01 14.05
N HIS A 51 -0.46 9.23 12.81
CA HIS A 51 -1.86 9.05 12.40
C HIS A 51 -1.97 8.02 11.30
N ALA A 52 -2.96 7.15 11.39
CA ALA A 52 -3.28 6.16 10.38
C ALA A 52 -3.93 6.81 9.16
N LEU A 53 -3.69 6.24 7.97
CA LEU A 53 -4.39 6.65 6.76
C LEU A 53 -5.89 6.31 6.90
N THR A 54 -6.76 7.28 6.64
CA THR A 54 -8.21 7.08 6.66
C THR A 54 -8.85 7.35 5.30
N PHE A 55 -10.11 6.96 5.13
CA PHE A 55 -10.88 7.25 3.93
C PHE A 55 -11.16 8.75 3.74
N ARG A 56 -10.96 9.59 4.75
CA ARG A 56 -11.10 11.06 4.67
C ARG A 56 -9.84 11.76 4.18
N ASP A 57 -8.72 11.04 4.08
CA ASP A 57 -7.44 11.58 3.63
C ASP A 57 -7.35 11.76 2.11
N PHE A 58 -8.40 11.42 1.36
CA PHE A 58 -8.52 11.68 -0.07
C PHE A 58 -9.88 12.33 -0.37
N GLN A 59 -9.87 13.28 -1.30
CA GLN A 59 -11.08 13.95 -1.74
C GLN A 59 -11.30 13.79 -3.24
N ARG A 60 -12.30 12.98 -3.59
CA ARG A 60 -12.60 12.61 -4.99
C ARG A 60 -13.10 13.78 -5.87
N SER A 61 -13.64 14.84 -5.26
CA SER A 61 -14.26 15.96 -5.98
C SER A 61 -14.21 17.25 -5.18
N LYS A 62 -14.19 18.41 -5.86
CA LYS A 62 -14.26 19.72 -5.22
C LYS A 62 -15.40 19.74 -4.18
N PRO A 63 -15.16 20.26 -2.97
CA PRO A 63 -16.18 20.32 -1.93
C PRO A 63 -17.43 21.03 -2.45
N GLN A 64 -18.60 20.46 -2.17
CA GLN A 64 -19.85 21.21 -2.33
C GLN A 64 -19.93 22.29 -1.25
N GLU A 65 -20.59 23.40 -1.56
CA GLU A 65 -20.77 24.51 -0.63
C GLU A 65 -21.47 24.01 0.65
N GLY A 66 -20.79 24.10 1.80
CA GLY A 66 -21.26 23.60 3.09
C GLY A 66 -20.74 22.21 3.52
N GLN A 67 -19.92 21.53 2.71
CA GLN A 67 -19.21 20.33 3.15
C GLN A 67 -17.89 20.66 3.86
N ASP A 68 -17.58 19.89 4.89
CA ASP A 68 -16.27 19.91 5.54
C ASP A 68 -15.19 19.50 4.51
N VAL A 69 -14.36 20.47 4.14
CA VAL A 69 -13.30 20.32 3.12
C VAL A 69 -12.03 19.76 3.75
N GLN A 70 -11.99 19.64 5.07
CA GLN A 70 -10.80 19.25 5.79
C GLN A 70 -10.74 17.73 5.94
N GLY A 71 -9.60 17.16 5.55
CA GLY A 71 -9.25 15.79 5.88
C GLY A 71 -9.06 15.62 7.39
N ASP A 72 -8.62 14.46 7.85
CA ASP A 72 -8.57 14.25 9.30
C ASP A 72 -7.54 15.13 10.00
N VAL A 73 -6.29 15.09 9.52
CA VAL A 73 -5.16 15.91 9.99
C VAL A 73 -4.29 16.32 8.81
N ASP A 74 -4.13 17.60 8.52
CA ASP A 74 -3.27 18.10 7.41
C ASP A 74 -3.66 17.65 5.97
N GLY A 75 -4.87 17.11 5.76
CA GLY A 75 -5.39 16.69 4.46
C GLY A 75 -6.67 17.44 4.03
N PRO A 76 -7.34 17.01 2.95
CA PRO A 76 -7.11 15.79 2.17
C PRO A 76 -5.93 15.90 1.20
N PHE A 77 -5.49 14.75 0.68
CA PHE A 77 -4.34 14.62 -0.22
C PHE A 77 -4.78 14.16 -1.61
N ASP A 78 -4.03 14.58 -2.63
CA ASP A 78 -4.22 14.15 -4.02
C ASP A 78 -3.18 13.11 -4.44
N TRP A 79 -2.04 13.08 -3.75
CA TRP A 79 -0.89 12.24 -4.08
C TRP A 79 -0.43 11.45 -2.87
N PHE A 80 -0.01 10.22 -3.12
CA PHE A 80 0.48 9.30 -2.10
C PHE A 80 1.89 8.86 -2.47
N LEU A 81 2.87 9.20 -1.62
CA LEU A 81 4.27 8.94 -1.81
C LEU A 81 4.70 7.73 -0.97
N PHE A 82 5.27 6.72 -1.62
CA PHE A 82 5.77 5.51 -0.96
C PHE A 82 7.30 5.56 -0.92
N GLY A 83 7.88 5.68 0.27
CA GLY A 83 9.32 5.81 0.45
C GLY A 83 10.07 4.48 0.52
N GLY A 84 11.06 4.27 -0.38
CA GLY A 84 12.18 3.33 -0.18
C GLY A 84 11.83 1.95 0.41
N ILE A 85 10.85 1.28 -0.20
CA ILE A 85 10.06 0.16 0.33
C ILE A 85 10.62 -1.25 0.11
N LEU A 86 11.84 -1.41 -0.41
CA LEU A 86 12.45 -2.74 -0.53
C LEU A 86 12.93 -3.25 0.83
N GLY A 87 11.96 -3.72 1.63
CA GLY A 87 11.87 -5.05 2.25
C GLY A 87 13.11 -5.68 2.87
N ASP A 88 13.96 -4.91 3.55
CA ASP A 88 14.91 -5.51 4.48
C ASP A 88 14.14 -6.06 5.70
N ASP A 89 14.52 -7.24 6.18
CA ASP A 89 14.17 -7.74 7.51
C ASP A 89 15.46 -7.87 8.35
N PRO A 90 15.64 -7.10 9.44
CA PRO A 90 14.70 -6.13 9.99
C PRO A 90 14.52 -4.88 9.11
N PRO A 91 13.37 -4.17 9.21
CA PRO A 91 13.09 -2.98 8.42
C PRO A 91 14.16 -1.91 8.56
N ARG A 92 14.71 -1.45 7.44
CA ARG A 92 15.57 -0.25 7.41
C ARG A 92 14.72 0.99 7.19
N ASP A 93 15.02 2.03 7.97
CA ASP A 93 14.30 3.31 7.92
C ASP A 93 14.72 4.18 6.71
N ARG A 94 14.46 3.67 5.50
CA ARG A 94 14.79 4.36 4.24
C ARG A 94 13.91 5.59 4.00
N THR A 95 12.76 5.66 4.65
CA THR A 95 11.83 6.80 4.61
C THR A 95 12.34 8.01 5.39
N ALA A 96 13.35 7.87 6.27
CA ALA A 96 13.88 8.96 7.08
C ALA A 96 14.29 10.20 6.26
N SER A 97 14.95 9.99 5.11
CA SER A 97 15.36 11.09 4.22
C SER A 97 14.18 11.88 3.64
N LEU A 98 13.01 11.24 3.48
CA LEU A 98 11.80 11.89 2.98
C LEU A 98 11.06 12.66 4.07
N ARG A 99 11.15 12.23 5.34
CA ARG A 99 10.56 12.95 6.48
C ARG A 99 11.16 14.34 6.65
N GLU A 100 12.45 14.49 6.37
CA GLU A 100 13.14 15.79 6.44
C GLU A 100 12.62 16.81 5.41
N LEU A 101 11.87 16.37 4.40
CA LEU A 101 11.30 17.22 3.35
C LEU A 101 9.95 17.85 3.73
N GLY A 102 9.38 17.51 4.88
CA GLY A 102 8.19 18.16 5.43
C GLY A 102 6.86 17.76 4.78
N PHE A 103 6.78 16.56 4.20
CA PHE A 103 5.49 16.01 3.75
C PHE A 103 4.57 15.72 4.95
N PRO A 104 3.26 16.01 4.87
CA PRO A 104 2.30 15.37 5.76
C PRO A 104 2.38 13.85 5.55
N HIS A 105 2.16 13.07 6.60
CA HIS A 105 2.39 11.64 6.55
C HIS A 105 1.37 10.82 7.33
N ARG A 106 1.16 9.59 6.87
CA ARG A 106 0.24 8.60 7.45
C ARG A 106 0.88 7.21 7.51
N HIS A 107 0.49 6.39 8.49
CA HIS A 107 0.89 4.99 8.54
C HIS A 107 -0.24 4.08 8.01
N LEU A 108 0.14 2.91 7.50
CA LEU A 108 -0.78 1.83 7.09
C LEU A 108 -0.87 0.73 8.16
N GLY A 109 -0.50 1.06 9.39
CA GLY A 109 -0.24 0.14 10.50
C GLY A 109 1.26 -0.10 10.74
N GLY A 110 1.58 -0.60 11.93
CA GLY A 110 2.95 -0.76 12.42
C GLY A 110 3.71 -1.99 11.91
N VAL A 111 3.05 -2.87 11.15
CA VAL A 111 3.69 -4.01 10.49
C VAL A 111 3.97 -3.68 9.04
N GLN A 112 5.20 -3.97 8.58
CA GLN A 112 5.64 -3.68 7.23
C GLN A 112 4.81 -4.43 6.18
N MET A 113 4.54 -3.74 5.07
CA MET A 113 3.89 -4.27 3.87
C MET A 113 4.86 -4.21 2.70
N THR A 114 4.68 -5.09 1.72
CA THR A 114 5.33 -4.94 0.42
C THR A 114 4.76 -3.71 -0.30
N THR A 115 5.48 -3.17 -1.28
CA THR A 115 5.04 -2.04 -2.12
C THR A 115 3.66 -2.22 -2.70
N ASP A 116 3.44 -3.39 -3.32
CA ASP A 116 2.20 -3.73 -4.00
C ASP A 116 1.04 -3.85 -3.01
N THR A 117 1.29 -4.43 -1.83
CA THR A 117 0.31 -4.47 -0.75
C THR A 117 -0.01 -3.07 -0.27
N ALA A 118 1.00 -2.25 0.04
CA ALA A 118 0.82 -0.88 0.51
C ALA A 118 0.01 -0.04 -0.50
N LEU A 119 0.34 -0.12 -1.79
CA LEU A 119 -0.39 0.54 -2.86
C LEU A 119 -1.86 0.07 -2.92
N GLY A 120 -2.08 -1.25 -2.88
CA GLY A 120 -3.42 -1.83 -2.86
C GLY A 120 -4.24 -1.39 -1.65
N VAL A 121 -3.63 -1.37 -0.47
CA VAL A 121 -4.24 -0.91 0.79
C VAL A 121 -4.62 0.56 0.69
N THR A 122 -3.70 1.44 0.27
CA THR A 122 -3.98 2.87 0.08
C THR A 122 -5.18 3.05 -0.85
N LYS A 123 -5.22 2.36 -1.99
CA LYS A 123 -6.35 2.39 -2.92
C LYS A 123 -7.67 1.95 -2.27
N ARG A 124 -7.69 0.81 -1.56
CA ARG A 124 -8.91 0.33 -0.88
C ARG A 124 -9.41 1.31 0.19
N VAL A 125 -8.49 1.95 0.91
CA VAL A 125 -8.86 2.92 1.96
C VAL A 125 -9.40 4.20 1.35
N VAL A 126 -8.64 4.81 0.45
CA VAL A 126 -8.91 6.19 0.01
C VAL A 126 -9.92 6.26 -1.14
N GLU A 127 -9.97 5.27 -2.02
CA GLU A 127 -10.93 5.25 -3.13
C GLU A 127 -12.18 4.43 -2.83
N ASP A 128 -12.00 3.24 -2.24
CA ASP A 128 -13.11 2.32 -1.95
C ASP A 128 -13.72 2.54 -0.56
N GLY A 129 -13.11 3.40 0.26
CA GLY A 129 -13.64 3.82 1.56
C GLY A 129 -13.52 2.77 2.67
N PHE A 130 -12.61 1.80 2.54
CA PHE A 130 -12.39 0.77 3.56
C PHE A 130 -11.65 1.34 4.78
N ARG A 131 -11.88 0.73 5.93
CA ARG A 131 -11.04 0.88 7.13
C ARG A 131 -9.87 -0.09 7.08
N LEU A 132 -8.72 0.30 7.64
CA LEU A 132 -7.58 -0.61 7.84
C LEU A 132 -7.98 -1.71 8.83
N GLY A 133 -8.70 -1.39 9.90
CA GLY A 133 -9.20 -2.37 10.85
C GLY A 133 -8.08 -3.07 11.64
N LEU A 134 -7.02 -2.34 11.95
CA LEU A 134 -5.87 -2.82 12.71
C LEU A 134 -5.91 -2.26 14.14
N PRO A 135 -5.35 -2.95 15.14
CA PRO A 135 -5.40 -2.49 16.53
C PRO A 135 -4.83 -1.07 16.73
N ASP A 136 -3.79 -0.72 15.98
CA ASP A 136 -3.08 0.55 16.05
C ASP A 136 -3.69 1.65 15.15
N THR A 137 -4.79 1.37 14.45
CA THR A 137 -5.49 2.35 13.58
C THR A 137 -6.89 2.72 14.09
N GLN A 138 -7.37 2.05 15.14
CA GLN A 138 -8.76 2.18 15.61
C GLN A 138 -9.14 3.61 15.99
N ALA A 139 -8.27 4.31 16.71
CA ALA A 139 -8.54 5.66 17.20
C ALA A 139 -8.78 6.67 16.06
N ASP A 140 -7.90 6.68 15.05
CA ASP A 140 -8.05 7.58 13.90
C ASP A 140 -9.27 7.20 13.04
N GLU A 141 -9.54 5.90 12.88
CA GLU A 141 -10.70 5.43 12.11
C GLU A 141 -12.04 5.75 12.78
N GLU A 142 -12.12 5.62 14.11
CA GLU A 142 -13.32 5.98 14.88
C GLU A 142 -13.56 7.49 14.80
N ALA A 143 -12.51 8.30 14.98
CA ALA A 143 -12.59 9.75 14.81
C ALA A 143 -13.04 10.14 13.39
N ALA A 144 -12.58 9.43 12.36
CA ALA A 144 -13.00 9.65 10.98
C ALA A 144 -14.49 9.34 10.76
N LEU A 145 -15.00 8.25 11.35
CA LEU A 145 -16.42 7.89 11.29
C LEU A 145 -17.30 8.92 12.00
N GLU A 146 -16.93 9.33 13.23
CA GLU A 146 -17.68 10.32 14.01
C GLU A 146 -17.88 11.63 13.24
N LYS A 147 -16.85 12.12 12.53
CA LYS A 147 -16.94 13.34 11.71
C LYS A 147 -17.88 13.21 10.51
N THR A 148 -18.17 12.00 10.05
CA THR A 148 -19.13 11.75 8.96
C THR A 148 -20.54 11.44 9.45
N GLY A 149 -20.70 11.10 10.72
CA GLY A 149 -21.95 10.55 11.27
C GLY A 149 -22.27 9.13 10.77
N GLU A 150 -21.34 8.47 10.07
CA GLU A 150 -21.51 7.08 9.63
C GLU A 150 -21.23 6.11 10.78
N SER A 151 -22.07 5.08 10.92
CA SER A 151 -21.91 4.10 12.00
C SER A 151 -20.92 2.97 11.66
N THR A 152 -20.67 2.68 10.38
CA THR A 152 -19.76 1.60 9.97
C THR A 152 -19.28 1.74 8.53
N ARG A 153 -18.10 1.18 8.25
CA ARG A 153 -17.49 1.02 6.93
C ARG A 153 -16.84 -0.36 6.82
N PRO A 154 -16.73 -0.94 5.61
CA PRO A 154 -16.08 -2.24 5.45
C PRO A 154 -14.62 -2.19 5.89
N MET A 155 -14.14 -3.28 6.49
CA MET A 155 -12.77 -3.41 6.99
C MET A 155 -11.95 -4.32 6.08
N LEU A 156 -10.66 -4.03 5.95
CA LEU A 156 -9.72 -4.93 5.31
C LEU A 156 -9.48 -6.18 6.17
N THR A 157 -9.17 -7.29 5.51
CA THR A 157 -8.77 -8.55 6.16
C THR A 157 -7.29 -8.77 5.94
N TRP A 158 -6.60 -9.30 6.95
CA TRP A 158 -5.14 -9.36 6.99
C TRP A 158 -4.63 -10.76 7.25
N VAL A 159 -3.45 -11.05 6.69
CA VAL A 159 -2.58 -12.14 7.13
C VAL A 159 -1.19 -11.57 7.38
N ASN A 160 -0.62 -11.88 8.55
CA ASN A 160 0.73 -11.48 8.92
C ASN A 160 1.65 -12.67 8.71
N GLN A 161 2.80 -12.42 8.08
CA GLN A 161 3.86 -13.40 7.92
C GLN A 161 3.38 -14.75 7.31
N PRO A 162 2.68 -14.74 6.15
CA PRO A 162 2.12 -15.96 5.61
C PRO A 162 3.21 -16.94 5.17
N GLU A 163 3.02 -18.21 5.51
CA GLU A 163 3.79 -19.32 4.96
C GLU A 163 3.19 -19.73 3.60
N LEU A 164 3.97 -19.59 2.53
CA LEU A 164 3.62 -20.02 1.18
C LEU A 164 4.17 -21.42 0.93
N LYS A 165 3.29 -22.42 0.85
CA LYS A 165 3.66 -23.81 0.54
C LYS A 165 3.64 -24.06 -0.97
N PHE A 166 4.69 -24.71 -1.47
CA PHE A 166 4.89 -25.07 -2.89
C PHE A 166 4.97 -26.59 -3.11
N GLY A 167 5.20 -27.37 -2.05
CA GLY A 167 5.26 -28.82 -2.08
C GLY A 167 5.35 -29.43 -0.66
N ALA A 168 5.66 -30.72 -0.56
CA ALA A 168 5.72 -31.43 0.73
C ALA A 168 6.88 -30.97 1.65
N GLY A 169 7.92 -30.36 1.09
CA GLY A 169 9.07 -29.85 1.84
C GLY A 169 9.53 -28.45 1.40
N GLU A 170 8.75 -27.77 0.57
CA GLU A 170 9.09 -26.46 0.01
C GLU A 170 8.09 -25.43 0.51
N SER A 171 8.55 -24.53 1.37
CA SER A 171 7.77 -23.38 1.81
C SER A 171 8.65 -22.16 2.01
N VAL A 172 8.03 -20.98 1.92
CA VAL A 172 8.67 -19.69 2.18
C VAL A 172 7.77 -18.92 3.13
N GLU A 173 8.34 -18.46 4.23
CA GLU A 173 7.71 -17.48 5.11
C GLU A 173 7.96 -16.08 4.56
N MET A 174 6.89 -15.32 4.33
CA MET A 174 7.00 -13.96 3.80
C MET A 174 6.93 -12.98 4.97
N PRO A 175 7.99 -12.24 5.35
CA PRO A 175 8.05 -11.46 6.61
C PRO A 175 7.25 -10.13 6.56
N PHE A 176 6.10 -10.11 5.88
CA PHE A 176 5.28 -8.92 5.66
C PHE A 176 3.80 -9.19 5.97
N ARG A 177 3.04 -8.11 6.14
CA ARG A 177 1.58 -8.14 6.15
C ARG A 177 1.03 -8.07 4.73
N TYR A 178 0.01 -8.87 4.47
CA TYR A 178 -0.74 -8.88 3.21
C TYR A 178 -2.23 -8.68 3.47
N MET A 179 -2.92 -8.02 2.53
CA MET A 179 -4.38 -8.13 2.47
C MET A 179 -4.74 -9.59 2.17
N ALA A 180 -5.86 -10.06 2.72
CA ALA A 180 -6.30 -11.43 2.54
C ALA A 180 -7.72 -11.52 1.98
N GLU A 181 -7.97 -12.57 1.21
CA GLU A 181 -9.31 -12.97 0.81
C GLU A 181 -9.70 -14.28 1.50
N PRO A 182 -10.98 -14.45 1.86
CA PRO A 182 -11.49 -15.72 2.36
C PRO A 182 -11.43 -16.75 1.24
N THR A 183 -10.78 -17.89 1.49
CA THR A 183 -10.78 -19.04 0.57
C THR A 183 -11.68 -20.16 1.07
N GLN A 184 -12.37 -20.84 0.14
CA GLN A 184 -13.28 -21.95 0.45
C GLN A 184 -12.56 -23.25 0.87
N GLU A 185 -11.25 -23.37 0.65
CA GLU A 185 -10.47 -24.58 0.92
C GLU A 185 -9.55 -24.38 2.13
N GLY A 186 -10.08 -24.68 3.32
CA GLY A 186 -9.30 -24.91 4.52
C GLY A 186 -9.34 -26.39 4.91
N ALA A 187 -8.19 -27.03 5.06
CA ALA A 187 -8.11 -28.28 5.81
C ALA A 187 -8.54 -27.99 7.27
N ALA A 188 -9.54 -28.70 7.77
CA ALA A 188 -10.15 -28.57 9.11
C ALA A 188 -11.28 -27.53 9.30
N GLY A 189 -12.00 -27.14 8.25
CA GLY A 189 -13.32 -26.48 8.41
C GLY A 189 -13.31 -25.04 8.93
N ALA A 190 -12.13 -24.44 9.07
CA ALA A 190 -11.96 -22.99 9.25
C ALA A 190 -11.69 -22.33 7.89
N PRO A 191 -12.21 -21.12 7.62
CA PRO A 191 -11.87 -20.38 6.42
C PRO A 191 -10.36 -20.11 6.43
N SER A 192 -9.64 -20.65 5.44
CA SER A 192 -8.25 -20.28 5.22
C SER A 192 -8.22 -18.86 4.62
N LEU A 193 -7.28 -18.04 5.07
CA LEU A 193 -7.06 -16.70 4.50
C LEU A 193 -5.91 -16.80 3.50
N ARG A 194 -6.17 -16.43 2.25
CA ARG A 194 -5.13 -16.40 1.22
C ARG A 194 -4.57 -14.99 1.08
N PRO A 195 -3.25 -14.79 1.19
CA PRO A 195 -2.65 -13.49 0.90
C PRO A 195 -2.87 -13.11 -0.55
N LEU A 196 -3.33 -11.88 -0.77
CA LEU A 196 -3.40 -11.23 -2.07
C LEU A 196 -1.97 -10.89 -2.51
N MET A 197 -1.59 -11.39 -3.68
CA MET A 197 -0.28 -11.14 -4.28
C MET A 197 -0.45 -10.81 -5.77
N PRO A 198 0.46 -10.02 -6.36
CA PRO A 198 0.46 -9.76 -7.78
C PRO A 198 0.50 -11.05 -8.62
N PRO A 199 -0.13 -11.06 -9.80
CA PRO A 199 -0.03 -12.18 -10.74
C PRO A 199 1.44 -12.54 -11.02
N GLY A 200 1.77 -13.82 -11.02
CA GLY A 200 3.12 -14.33 -11.26
C GLY A 200 4.08 -14.27 -10.07
N MET A 201 3.75 -13.58 -8.97
CA MET A 201 4.65 -13.51 -7.79
C MET A 201 4.92 -14.89 -7.18
N ARG A 202 3.90 -15.75 -7.08
CA ARG A 202 4.07 -17.14 -6.59
C ARG A 202 4.98 -17.97 -7.49
N ASP A 203 4.89 -17.79 -8.80
CA ASP A 203 5.72 -18.52 -9.76
C ASP A 203 7.18 -18.05 -9.71
N LEU A 204 7.40 -16.75 -9.48
CA LEU A 204 8.74 -16.20 -9.26
C LEU A 204 9.38 -16.76 -7.99
N ILE A 205 8.62 -16.83 -6.88
CA ILE A 205 9.11 -17.42 -5.62
C ILE A 205 9.45 -18.91 -5.81
N ARG A 206 8.58 -19.66 -6.49
CA ARG A 206 8.87 -21.07 -6.83
C ARG A 206 10.14 -21.20 -7.66
N LYS A 207 10.28 -20.38 -8.70
CA LYS A 207 11.48 -20.39 -9.56
C LYS A 207 12.75 -20.05 -8.80
N ASP A 208 12.66 -19.21 -7.76
CA ASP A 208 13.79 -18.90 -6.88
C ASP A 208 14.16 -20.07 -5.97
N LEU A 209 13.16 -20.80 -5.43
CA LEU A 209 13.38 -22.06 -4.71
C LEU A 209 14.03 -23.14 -5.58
N ASP A 210 13.71 -23.18 -6.87
CA ASP A 210 14.30 -24.12 -7.84
C ASP A 210 15.77 -23.78 -8.18
N ARG A 211 16.27 -22.60 -7.80
CA ARG A 211 17.68 -22.25 -8.07
C ARG A 211 18.57 -23.11 -7.16
N SER A 212 19.31 -24.00 -7.80
CA SER A 212 20.33 -24.79 -7.12
C SER A 212 21.38 -23.87 -6.49
N PHE A 213 21.89 -24.26 -5.32
CA PHE A 213 23.04 -23.59 -4.71
C PHE A 213 24.26 -23.74 -5.64
N GLU A 214 24.63 -22.67 -6.33
CA GLU A 214 25.93 -22.57 -7.00
C GLU A 214 26.96 -22.25 -5.90
N PHE A 215 27.83 -23.22 -5.58
CA PHE A 215 28.94 -23.07 -4.64
C PHE A 215 30.23 -22.72 -5.37
#